data_AF-A0A9D9A215-F1
#
_entry.id   AF-A0A9D9A215-F1
#
_cell.length_a   1.000
_cell.length_b   1.000
_cell.length_c   1.000
_cell.angle_alpha   90.00
_cell.angle_beta   90.00
_cell.angle_gamma   90.00
#
_symmetry.space_group_name_H-M   'P 1'
#
loop_
_entity.id
_entity.type
_entity.pdbx_description
1 polymer ?
#
loop_
_entity_poly.entity_id
_entity_poly.type
_entity_poly.pdbx_seq_one_letter_code
_entity_poly.pdbx_strand_id
1 'polypeptide(L)'
;MQPKAITRYNLAQLILQGLIVLVLILSVAGSVKLIWLVLAIALSQILAVIEVISAAKGSTGSTLAASSIQVGARIAVSGLLFFFLPVGPHWMVMLLGVAWAGADTLRYLYYLQKTNRVWAWLRYSGFIVLYPMGMTLENMIVWRLMQHYLSEPLWFFLPFLSIYLVFALKMYRYMMGQRRRFLSREGRADPLAG
;
A
#
# COMPACT_ATOMS: atom_id res chain seq x y z
N MET A 1 8.91 -2.49 -24.14
CA MET A 1 7.49 -2.89 -23.98
C MET A 1 7.37 -3.77 -22.74
N GLN A 2 6.40 -3.54 -21.85
CA GLN A 2 6.19 -4.47 -20.72
C GLN A 2 5.64 -5.80 -21.25
N PRO A 3 6.04 -6.95 -20.67
CA PRO A 3 5.46 -8.25 -21.02
C PRO A 3 3.93 -8.22 -20.87
N LYS A 4 3.19 -8.75 -21.86
CA LYS A 4 1.71 -8.78 -21.85
C LYS A 4 1.11 -9.34 -20.56
N ALA A 5 1.81 -10.29 -19.92
CA ALA A 5 1.42 -10.87 -18.63
C ALA A 5 1.40 -9.86 -17.48
N ILE A 6 2.37 -8.94 -17.42
CA ILE A 6 2.46 -7.91 -16.37
C ILE A 6 1.34 -6.88 -16.54
N THR A 7 0.97 -6.54 -17.78
CA THR A 7 -0.16 -5.64 -18.04
C THR A 7 -1.49 -6.24 -17.58
N ARG A 8 -1.74 -7.53 -17.88
CA ARG A 8 -2.96 -8.23 -17.41
C ARG A 8 -3.02 -8.29 -15.89
N TYR A 9 -1.89 -8.56 -15.25
CA TYR A 9 -1.77 -8.55 -13.79
C TYR A 9 -2.11 -7.16 -13.20
N ASN A 10 -1.51 -6.09 -13.73
CA ASN A 10 -1.77 -4.72 -13.25
C ASN A 10 -3.24 -4.33 -13.43
N LEU A 11 -3.89 -4.78 -14.51
CA LEU A 11 -5.31 -4.55 -14.74
C LEU A 11 -6.18 -5.32 -13.74
N ALA A 12 -5.88 -6.59 -13.49
CA ALA A 12 -6.59 -7.40 -12.50
C ALA A 12 -6.49 -6.79 -11.09
N GLN A 13 -5.28 -6.35 -10.71
CA GLN A 13 -5.08 -5.64 -9.44
C GLN A 13 -5.83 -4.31 -9.39
N LEU A 14 -5.86 -3.53 -10.48
CA LEU A 14 -6.62 -2.29 -10.52
C LEU A 14 -8.13 -2.52 -10.33
N ILE A 15 -8.68 -3.56 -10.98
CA ILE A 15 -10.09 -3.95 -10.80
C ILE A 15 -10.35 -4.34 -9.34
N LEU A 16 -9.43 -5.11 -8.74
CA LEU A 16 -9.53 -5.48 -7.33
C LEU A 16 -9.49 -4.26 -6.41
N GLN A 17 -8.68 -3.23 -6.70
CA GLN A 17 -8.71 -1.98 -5.95
C GLN A 17 -10.06 -1.26 -6.08
N GLY A 18 -10.67 -1.26 -7.27
CA GLY A 18 -12.02 -0.74 -7.47
C GLY A 18 -13.06 -1.47 -6.59
N LEU A 19 -12.96 -2.79 -6.48
CA LEU A 19 -13.80 -3.59 -5.59
C LEU A 19 -13.56 -3.28 -4.11
N ILE A 20 -12.29 -3.11 -3.69
CA ILE A 20 -11.95 -2.72 -2.32
C ILE A 20 -12.54 -1.35 -1.99
N VAL A 21 -12.44 -0.38 -2.90
CA VAL A 21 -13.03 0.95 -2.72
C VAL A 21 -14.56 0.87 -2.63
N LEU A 22 -15.21 0.04 -3.46
CA LEU A 22 -16.65 -0.19 -3.38
C LEU A 22 -17.04 -0.78 -2.00
N VAL A 23 -16.36 -1.84 -1.56
CA VAL A 23 -16.61 -2.46 -0.25
C VAL A 23 -16.35 -1.49 0.89
N LEU A 24 -15.33 -0.64 0.77
CA LEU A 24 -15.04 0.42 1.74
C LEU A 24 -16.19 1.42 1.84
N ILE A 25 -16.70 1.93 0.71
CA ILE A 25 -17.84 2.85 0.68
C ILE A 25 -19.07 2.20 1.29
N LEU A 26 -19.37 0.95 0.92
CA LEU A 26 -20.49 0.20 1.48
C LEU A 26 -20.33 -0.10 2.98
N SER A 27 -19.09 -0.27 3.46
CA SER A 27 -18.80 -0.46 4.88
C SER A 27 -18.99 0.84 5.66
N VAL A 28 -18.57 1.98 5.11
CA VAL A 28 -18.80 3.32 5.70
C VAL A 28 -20.29 3.66 5.73
N ALA A 29 -21.05 3.28 4.71
CA ALA A 29 -22.50 3.44 4.66
C ALA A 29 -23.27 2.51 5.63
N GLY A 30 -22.58 1.58 6.31
CA GLY A 30 -23.20 0.61 7.21
C GLY A 30 -23.87 -0.57 6.52
N SER A 31 -23.82 -0.65 5.19
CA SER A 31 -24.47 -1.70 4.39
C SER A 31 -23.70 -3.02 4.41
N VAL A 32 -22.39 -2.97 4.61
CA VAL A 32 -21.50 -4.15 4.58
C VAL A 32 -20.65 -4.21 5.84
N LYS A 33 -20.45 -5.42 6.38
CA LYS A 33 -19.57 -5.63 7.53
C LYS A 33 -18.10 -5.36 7.17
N LEU A 34 -17.38 -4.71 8.08
CA LEU A 34 -15.96 -4.36 7.92
C LEU A 34 -15.05 -5.57 7.64
N ILE A 35 -15.45 -6.78 8.03
CA ILE A 35 -14.70 -8.02 7.74
C ILE A 35 -14.52 -8.26 6.25
N TRP A 36 -15.49 -7.86 5.42
CA TRP A 36 -15.40 -7.99 3.97
C TRP A 36 -14.35 -7.07 3.38
N LEU A 37 -14.16 -5.88 3.96
CA LEU A 37 -13.08 -4.98 3.58
C LEU A 37 -11.72 -5.61 3.89
N VAL A 38 -11.55 -6.18 5.08
CA VAL A 38 -10.30 -6.83 5.50
C VAL A 38 -9.98 -8.03 4.60
N LEU A 39 -10.98 -8.85 4.26
CA LEU A 39 -10.82 -10.00 3.36
C LEU A 39 -10.44 -9.56 1.94
N ALA A 40 -11.09 -8.53 1.39
CA ALA A 40 -10.78 -8.02 0.06
C ALA A 40 -9.34 -7.45 0.00
N ILE A 41 -8.93 -6.73 1.05
CA ILE A 41 -7.57 -6.22 1.20
C ILE A 41 -6.56 -7.38 1.29
N ALA A 42 -6.82 -8.38 2.12
CA ALA A 42 -5.95 -9.55 2.29
C ALA A 42 -5.74 -10.29 0.96
N LEU A 43 -6.81 -10.47 0.17
CA LEU A 43 -6.72 -11.06 -1.16
C LEU A 43 -5.79 -10.25 -2.09
N SER A 44 -5.88 -8.92 -2.05
CA SER A 44 -4.98 -8.05 -2.83
C SER A 44 -3.52 -8.20 -2.40
N GLN A 45 -3.24 -8.34 -1.09
CA GLN A 45 -1.89 -8.53 -0.59
C GLN A 45 -1.30 -9.90 -1.00
N ILE A 46 -2.11 -10.95 -1.03
CA ILE A 46 -1.68 -12.27 -1.54
C ILE A 46 -1.29 -12.17 -3.01
N LEU A 47 -2.08 -11.48 -3.83
CA LEU A 47 -1.73 -11.25 -5.23
C LEU A 47 -0.48 -10.39 -5.39
N ALA A 48 -0.18 -9.49 -4.45
CA ALA A 48 1.05 -8.69 -4.45
C ALA A 48 2.32 -9.53 -4.22
N VAL A 49 2.22 -10.74 -3.67
CA VAL A 49 3.34 -11.69 -3.59
C VAL A 49 3.87 -12.05 -4.97
N ILE A 50 3.02 -12.07 -5.99
CA ILE A 50 3.44 -12.31 -7.38
C ILE A 50 4.44 -11.21 -7.83
N GLU A 51 4.23 -9.95 -7.42
CA GLU A 51 5.17 -8.87 -7.74
C GLU A 51 6.51 -9.05 -7.03
N VAL A 52 6.49 -9.56 -5.80
CA VAL A 52 7.72 -9.89 -5.06
C VAL A 52 8.50 -10.99 -5.79
N ILE A 53 7.82 -12.03 -6.26
CA ILE A 53 8.43 -13.11 -7.06
C ILE A 53 8.96 -12.56 -8.39
N SER A 54 8.22 -11.67 -9.06
CA SER A 54 8.67 -11.02 -10.29
C SER A 54 9.87 -10.09 -10.07
N ALA A 55 9.95 -9.41 -8.92
CA ALA A 55 11.11 -8.63 -8.52
C ALA A 55 12.33 -9.51 -8.23
N ALA A 56 12.12 -10.69 -7.64
CA ALA A 56 13.19 -11.66 -7.39
C ALA A 56 13.83 -12.17 -8.69
N LYS A 57 13.03 -12.29 -9.75
CA LYS A 57 13.50 -12.68 -11.09
C LYS A 57 14.19 -11.53 -11.86
N GLY A 58 14.40 -10.36 -11.24
CA GLY A 58 15.02 -9.19 -11.87
C GLY A 58 14.15 -8.50 -12.94
N SER A 59 12.87 -8.88 -13.04
CA SER A 59 11.97 -8.41 -14.11
C SER A 59 11.35 -7.03 -13.83
N THR A 60 11.43 -6.55 -12.58
CA THR A 60 10.88 -5.26 -12.18
C THR A 60 11.99 -4.36 -11.63
N GLY A 61 11.95 -3.07 -11.94
CA GLY A 61 12.92 -2.08 -11.44
C GLY A 61 12.80 -1.77 -9.94
N SER A 62 12.21 -2.66 -9.13
CA SER A 62 12.10 -2.54 -7.67
C SER A 62 13.14 -3.43 -6.99
N THR A 63 13.71 -2.98 -5.88
CA THR A 63 14.59 -3.82 -5.07
C THR A 63 13.77 -4.89 -4.36
N LEU A 64 14.09 -6.16 -4.58
CA LEU A 64 13.42 -7.32 -3.97
C LEU A 64 13.17 -7.11 -2.47
N ALA A 65 14.18 -6.66 -1.73
CA ALA A 65 14.08 -6.42 -0.30
C ALA A 65 13.01 -5.38 0.09
N ALA A 66 12.86 -4.30 -0.67
CA ALA A 66 11.87 -3.26 -0.37
C ALA A 66 10.45 -3.77 -0.65
N SER A 67 10.25 -4.46 -1.77
CA SER A 67 8.95 -5.04 -2.14
C SER A 67 8.52 -6.15 -1.16
N SER A 68 9.45 -7.01 -0.74
CA SER A 68 9.19 -8.05 0.26
C SER A 68 8.78 -7.49 1.62
N ILE A 69 9.50 -6.48 2.12
CA ILE A 69 9.20 -5.87 3.42
C ILE A 69 7.85 -5.15 3.38
N GLN A 70 7.56 -4.43 2.30
CA GLN A 70 6.30 -3.70 2.16
C GLN A 70 5.09 -4.65 2.08
N VAL A 71 5.17 -5.69 1.24
CA VAL A 71 4.07 -6.67 1.10
C VAL A 71 3.94 -7.51 2.36
N GLY A 72 5.05 -7.96 2.94
CA GLY A 72 5.05 -8.73 4.19
C GLY A 72 4.43 -7.97 5.35
N ALA A 73 4.72 -6.68 5.51
CA ALA A 73 4.10 -5.82 6.52
C ALA A 73 2.58 -5.74 6.37
N ARG A 74 2.09 -5.54 5.15
CA ARG A 74 0.65 -5.46 4.88
C ARG A 74 -0.06 -6.79 5.06
N ILE A 75 0.58 -7.91 4.72
CA ILE A 75 0.04 -9.25 5.00
C ILE A 75 -0.09 -9.45 6.51
N ALA A 76 0.95 -9.13 7.28
CA ALA A 76 0.93 -9.26 8.73
C ALA A 76 -0.17 -8.40 9.38
N VAL A 77 -0.30 -7.13 8.97
CA VAL A 77 -1.37 -6.25 9.46
C VAL A 77 -2.75 -6.75 9.03
N SER A 78 -2.91 -7.23 7.80
CA SER A 78 -4.20 -7.79 7.33
C SER A 78 -4.60 -9.05 8.13
N GLY A 79 -3.63 -9.92 8.44
CA GLY A 79 -3.85 -11.09 9.29
C GLY A 79 -4.25 -10.69 10.71
N LEU A 80 -3.54 -9.72 11.30
CA LEU A 80 -3.89 -9.17 12.61
C LEU A 80 -5.32 -8.59 12.61
N LEU A 81 -5.66 -7.79 11.60
CA LEU A 81 -7.00 -7.24 11.44
C LEU A 81 -8.04 -8.35 11.28
N PHE A 82 -7.76 -9.45 10.59
CA PHE A 82 -8.70 -10.55 10.44
C PHE A 82 -9.04 -11.22 11.79
N PHE A 83 -8.02 -11.51 12.61
CA PHE A 83 -8.23 -12.16 13.91
C PHE A 83 -8.82 -11.24 14.97
N PHE A 84 -8.47 -9.96 14.94
CA PHE A 84 -8.80 -9.00 16.00
C PHE A 84 -9.78 -7.91 15.59
N LEU A 85 -10.41 -8.03 14.40
CA LEU A 85 -11.39 -7.06 13.91
C LEU A 85 -12.51 -6.72 14.89
N PRO A 86 -13.10 -7.70 15.62
CA PRO A 86 -14.24 -7.41 16.50
C PRO A 86 -13.92 -6.42 17.64
N VAL A 87 -12.65 -6.20 17.92
CA VAL A 87 -12.15 -5.41 19.05
C VAL A 87 -11.31 -4.21 18.59
N GLY A 88 -10.95 -4.16 17.31
CA GLY A 88 -10.17 -3.09 16.71
C GLY A 88 -10.97 -1.79 16.53
N PRO A 89 -10.29 -0.62 16.50
CA PRO A 89 -10.94 0.65 16.21
C PRO A 89 -11.44 0.70 14.75
N HIS A 90 -12.72 0.37 14.53
CA HIS A 90 -13.32 0.25 13.20
C HIS A 90 -13.06 1.45 12.28
N TRP A 91 -13.12 2.67 12.81
CA TRP A 91 -12.85 3.89 12.04
C TRP A 91 -11.40 4.00 11.55
N MET A 92 -10.42 3.53 12.33
CA MET A 92 -9.01 3.51 11.91
C MET A 92 -8.80 2.49 10.80
N VAL A 93 -9.49 1.35 10.86
CA VAL A 93 -9.44 0.32 9.80
C VAL A 93 -10.03 0.87 8.49
N MET A 94 -11.12 1.63 8.55
CA MET A 94 -11.67 2.28 7.36
C MET A 94 -10.70 3.31 6.76
N LEU A 95 -10.08 4.16 7.59
CA LEU A 95 -9.07 5.11 7.14
C LEU A 95 -7.82 4.41 6.58
N LEU A 96 -7.42 3.29 7.17
CA LEU A 96 -6.33 2.47 6.66
C LEU A 96 -6.68 1.91 5.28
N GLY A 97 -7.93 1.45 5.11
CA GLY A 97 -8.49 1.05 3.82
C GLY A 97 -8.41 2.16 2.77
N VAL A 98 -8.75 3.41 3.12
CA VAL A 98 -8.57 4.58 2.24
C VAL A 98 -7.11 4.75 1.83
N ALA A 99 -6.19 4.73 2.80
CA ALA A 99 -4.77 4.93 2.55
C ALA A 99 -4.19 3.84 1.65
N TRP A 100 -4.50 2.58 1.91
CA TRP A 100 -4.02 1.43 1.15
C TRP A 100 -4.62 1.40 -0.26
N ALA A 101 -5.95 1.44 -0.37
CA ALA A 101 -6.63 1.37 -1.66
C ALA A 101 -6.27 2.57 -2.56
N GLY A 102 -6.15 3.77 -2.00
CA GLY A 102 -5.71 4.96 -2.72
C GLY A 102 -4.27 4.83 -3.23
N ALA A 103 -3.34 4.39 -2.38
CA ALA A 103 -1.93 4.22 -2.76
C ALA A 103 -1.78 3.16 -3.86
N ASP A 104 -2.50 2.04 -3.75
CA ASP A 104 -2.44 0.96 -4.73
C ASP A 104 -3.13 1.33 -6.05
N THR A 105 -4.25 2.03 -6.01
CA THR A 105 -4.92 2.53 -7.23
C THR A 105 -3.98 3.43 -8.04
N LEU A 106 -3.35 4.41 -7.39
CA LEU A 106 -2.36 5.28 -8.04
C LEU A 106 -1.16 4.49 -8.58
N ARG A 107 -0.72 3.47 -7.86
CA ARG A 107 0.39 2.60 -8.26
C ARG A 107 0.07 1.81 -9.53
N TYR A 108 -1.08 1.16 -9.58
CA TYR A 108 -1.47 0.33 -10.72
C TYR A 108 -1.84 1.17 -11.95
N LEU A 109 -2.48 2.33 -11.77
CA LEU A 109 -2.71 3.30 -12.85
C LEU A 109 -1.39 3.75 -13.48
N TYR A 110 -0.39 4.11 -12.65
CA TYR A 110 0.94 4.44 -13.14
C TYR A 110 1.62 3.28 -13.87
N TYR A 111 1.49 2.03 -13.38
CA TYR A 111 2.11 0.87 -14.04
C TYR A 111 1.49 0.52 -15.40
N LEU A 112 0.18 0.77 -15.57
CA LEU A 112 -0.52 0.62 -16.85
C LEU A 112 -0.18 1.74 -17.83
N GLN A 113 -0.05 2.99 -17.34
CA GLN A 113 0.21 4.18 -18.15
C GLN A 113 1.53 4.86 -17.77
N LYS A 114 2.65 4.14 -17.80
CA LYS A 114 3.98 4.68 -17.40
C LYS A 114 4.44 5.90 -18.20
N THR A 115 3.93 6.07 -19.42
CA THR A 115 4.25 7.20 -20.30
C THR A 115 3.45 8.47 -19.96
N ASN A 116 2.35 8.34 -19.21
CA ASN A 116 1.51 9.46 -18.83
C ASN A 116 2.08 10.14 -17.57
N ARG A 117 2.49 11.40 -17.75
CA ARG A 117 3.14 12.22 -16.71
C ARG A 117 2.21 12.54 -15.55
N VAL A 118 0.90 12.66 -15.79
CA VAL A 118 -0.10 12.95 -14.75
C VAL A 118 -0.16 11.82 -13.73
N TRP A 119 -0.19 10.57 -14.18
CA TRP A 119 -0.21 9.42 -13.26
C TRP A 119 1.10 9.25 -12.51
N ALA A 120 2.23 9.58 -13.13
CA ALA A 120 3.52 9.62 -12.44
C ALA A 120 3.52 10.68 -11.33
N TRP A 121 3.06 11.90 -11.64
CA TRP A 121 2.95 12.98 -10.66
C TRP A 121 1.99 12.62 -9.51
N LEU A 122 0.79 12.12 -9.82
CA LEU A 122 -0.20 11.71 -8.84
C LEU A 122 0.33 10.61 -7.92
N ARG A 123 1.03 9.61 -8.46
CA ARG A 123 1.68 8.57 -7.66
C ARG A 123 2.66 9.18 -6.66
N TYR A 124 3.57 10.04 -7.12
CA TYR A 124 4.61 10.59 -6.24
C TYR A 124 4.05 11.58 -5.22
N SER A 125 3.09 12.42 -5.61
CA SER A 125 2.43 13.37 -4.71
C SER A 125 1.51 12.67 -3.71
N GLY A 126 0.70 11.71 -4.17
CA GLY A 126 -0.16 10.89 -3.30
C GLY A 126 0.65 10.08 -2.30
N PHE A 127 1.82 9.57 -2.69
CA PHE A 127 2.71 8.85 -1.79
C PHE A 127 3.19 9.70 -0.60
N ILE A 128 3.32 11.02 -0.74
CA ILE A 128 3.71 11.92 0.37
C ILE A 128 2.67 11.90 1.49
N VAL A 129 1.39 11.76 1.16
CA VAL A 129 0.28 11.84 2.12
C VAL A 129 -0.16 10.44 2.56
N LEU A 130 -0.42 9.56 1.59
CA LEU A 130 -1.01 8.24 1.83
C LEU A 130 -0.04 7.30 2.55
N TYR A 131 1.27 7.46 2.34
CA TYR A 131 2.26 6.58 2.95
C TYR A 131 2.44 6.85 4.46
N PRO A 132 2.68 8.09 4.93
CA PRO A 132 2.70 8.38 6.36
C PRO A 132 1.37 8.08 7.05
N MET A 133 0.24 8.36 6.38
CA MET A 133 -1.09 8.04 6.89
C MET A 133 -1.26 6.54 7.13
N GLY A 134 -0.97 5.71 6.12
CA GLY A 134 -1.05 4.25 6.25
C GLY A 134 -0.14 3.71 7.35
N MET A 135 1.12 4.14 7.37
CA MET A 135 2.09 3.70 8.38
C MET A 135 1.67 4.09 9.80
N THR A 136 1.17 5.31 10.00
CA THR A 136 0.72 5.78 11.32
C THR A 136 -0.47 4.95 11.79
N LEU A 137 -1.46 4.71 10.91
CA LEU A 137 -2.63 3.91 11.23
C LEU A 137 -2.30 2.45 11.54
N GLU A 138 -1.40 1.82 10.77
CA GLU A 138 -0.90 0.46 11.03
C GLU A 138 -0.35 0.34 12.46
N ASN A 139 0.53 1.26 12.84
CA ASN A 139 1.17 1.26 14.16
C ASN A 139 0.16 1.55 15.29
N MET A 140 -0.75 2.52 15.09
CA MET A 140 -1.78 2.85 16.08
C MET A 140 -2.76 1.70 16.31
N ILE A 141 -3.16 0.99 15.25
CA ILE A 141 -4.05 -0.17 15.35
C ILE A 141 -3.36 -1.27 16.13
N VAL A 142 -2.11 -1.62 15.78
CA VAL A 142 -1.39 -2.68 16.49
C VAL A 142 -1.20 -2.31 17.96
N TRP A 143 -0.80 -1.07 18.25
CA TRP A 143 -0.65 -0.57 19.61
C TRP A 143 -1.94 -0.73 20.43
N ARG A 144 -3.10 -0.34 19.87
CA ARG A 144 -4.39 -0.49 20.56
C ARG A 144 -4.78 -1.95 20.78
N LEU A 145 -4.52 -2.82 19.80
CA LEU A 145 -4.76 -4.24 19.95
C LEU A 145 -3.89 -4.85 21.06
N MET A 146 -2.62 -4.45 21.13
CA MET A 146 -1.72 -4.89 22.20
C MET A 146 -2.19 -4.44 23.59
N GLN A 147 -2.70 -3.22 23.72
CA GLN A 147 -3.26 -2.73 24.98
C GLN A 147 -4.51 -3.51 25.42
N HIS A 148 -5.29 -4.02 24.48
CA HIS A 148 -6.51 -4.75 24.78
C HIS A 148 -6.25 -6.24 25.08
N TYR A 149 -5.26 -6.85 24.42
CA TYR A 149 -4.92 -8.26 24.55
C TYR A 149 -3.57 -8.45 25.24
N LEU A 150 -3.44 -7.91 26.45
CA LEU A 150 -2.20 -7.99 27.26
C LEU A 150 -1.81 -9.43 27.63
N SER A 151 -2.78 -10.36 27.67
CA SER A 151 -2.58 -11.77 27.97
C SER A 151 -2.16 -12.61 26.76
N GLU A 152 -2.33 -12.08 25.54
CA GLU A 152 -1.92 -12.76 24.31
C GLU A 152 -0.48 -12.38 23.93
N PRO A 153 0.28 -13.25 23.26
CA PRO A 153 1.66 -12.97 22.88
C PRO A 153 1.78 -11.98 21.69
N LEU A 154 0.94 -10.95 21.64
CA LEU A 154 0.97 -9.92 20.60
C LEU A 154 2.25 -9.07 20.63
N TRP A 155 3.01 -9.10 21.73
CA TRP A 155 4.32 -8.47 21.84
C TRP A 155 5.33 -8.98 20.79
N PHE A 156 5.15 -10.18 20.24
CA PHE A 156 5.94 -10.70 19.12
C PHE A 156 5.86 -9.80 17.85
N PHE A 157 4.78 -9.03 17.67
CA PHE A 157 4.65 -8.11 16.55
C PHE A 157 5.49 -6.83 16.71
N LEU A 158 5.93 -6.45 17.92
CA LEU A 158 6.68 -5.20 18.15
C LEU A 158 8.03 -5.14 17.41
N PRO A 159 8.90 -6.18 17.45
CA PRO A 159 10.12 -6.17 16.67
C PRO A 159 9.86 -6.07 15.17
N PHE A 160 8.82 -6.74 14.68
CA PHE A 160 8.43 -6.70 13.27
C PHE A 160 8.01 -5.29 12.82
N LEU A 161 7.14 -4.63 13.59
CA LEU A 161 6.75 -3.24 13.33
C LEU A 161 7.92 -2.26 13.45
N SER A 162 8.82 -2.48 14.41
CA SER A 162 9.99 -1.61 14.61
C SER A 162 10.96 -1.70 13.43
N ILE A 163 11.27 -2.92 12.96
CA ILE A 163 12.10 -3.13 11.76
C ILE A 163 11.40 -2.54 10.53
N TYR A 164 10.11 -2.81 10.37
CA TYR A 164 9.31 -2.26 9.28
C TYR A 164 9.37 -0.73 9.27
N LEU A 165 9.19 -0.05 10.42
CA LEU A 165 9.23 1.41 10.52
C LEU A 165 10.56 1.99 9.98
N VAL A 166 11.70 1.39 10.34
CA VAL A 166 13.02 1.82 9.84
C VAL A 166 13.10 1.70 8.31
N PHE A 167 12.71 0.55 7.77
CA PHE A 167 12.70 0.33 6.32
C PHE A 167 11.71 1.24 5.60
N ALA A 168 10.58 1.51 6.23
CA ALA A 168 9.53 2.34 5.69
C ALA A 168 9.97 3.81 5.58
N LEU A 169 10.67 4.34 6.60
CA LEU A 169 11.30 5.66 6.54
C LEU A 169 12.37 5.74 5.44
N LYS A 170 13.16 4.68 5.26
CA LYS A 170 14.16 4.61 4.18
C LYS A 170 13.50 4.62 2.80
N MET A 171 12.40 3.87 2.62
CA MET A 171 11.62 3.85 1.39
C MET A 171 10.95 5.19 1.11
N TYR A 172 10.46 5.87 2.16
CA TYR A 172 9.90 7.21 2.05
C TYR A 172 10.92 8.21 1.50
N ARG A 173 12.13 8.25 2.10
CA ARG A 173 13.23 9.10 1.63
C ARG A 173 13.62 8.77 0.19
N TYR A 174 13.66 7.49 -0.17
CA TYR A 174 13.95 7.05 -1.53
C TYR A 174 12.92 7.57 -2.54
N MET A 175 11.62 7.43 -2.25
CA MET A 175 10.53 7.92 -3.10
C MET A 175 10.54 9.45 -3.26
N MET A 176 10.89 10.18 -2.20
CA MET A 176 11.10 11.63 -2.28
C MET A 176 12.24 11.99 -3.24
N GLY A 177 13.33 11.22 -3.23
CA GLY A 177 14.42 11.34 -4.19
C GLY A 177 13.97 11.07 -5.63
N GLN A 178 13.14 10.03 -5.84
CA GLN A 178 12.56 9.73 -7.16
C GLN A 178 11.67 10.88 -7.66
N ARG A 179 10.83 11.46 -6.80
CA ARG A 179 9.99 12.61 -7.14
C ARG A 179 10.82 13.81 -7.58
N ARG A 180 11.88 14.16 -6.83
CA ARG A 180 12.78 15.27 -7.19
C ARG A 180 13.38 15.06 -8.58
N ARG A 181 13.87 13.84 -8.86
CA ARG A 181 14.42 13.50 -10.19
C ARG A 181 13.38 13.57 -11.31
N PHE A 182 12.14 13.17 -11.04
CA PHE A 182 11.04 13.28 -11.99
C PHE A 182 10.74 14.74 -12.33
N LEU A 183 10.54 15.59 -11.32
CA LEU A 183 10.27 17.02 -11.50
C LEU A 183 11.44 17.77 -12.17
N SER A 184 12.68 17.45 -11.82
CA SER A 184 13.85 18.06 -12.47
C SER A 184 13.98 17.68 -13.96
N ARG A 185 13.48 16.51 -14.37
CA ARG A 185 13.42 16.13 -15.78
C ARG A 185 12.29 16.82 -16.51
N GLU A 186 11.17 17.04 -15.84
CA GLU A 186 10.01 17.76 -16.36
C GLU A 186 10.34 19.24 -16.62
N GLY A 187 10.96 19.92 -15.65
CA GLY A 187 11.41 21.31 -15.82
C GLY A 187 12.51 21.51 -16.87
N ARG A 188 13.22 20.45 -17.28
CA ARG A 188 14.17 20.49 -18.40
C ARG A 188 13.51 20.20 -19.76
N ALA A 189 12.33 19.56 -19.76
CA ALA A 189 11.59 19.20 -20.96
C ALA A 189 10.62 20.31 -21.41
N ASP A 190 10.49 21.38 -20.63
CA ASP A 190 9.69 22.57 -20.95
C ASP A 190 10.58 23.82 -21.03
N PRO A 191 11.21 24.08 -22.19
CA PRO A 191 12.11 25.23 -22.37
C PRO A 191 11.38 26.58 -22.50
N LEU A 192 10.05 26.63 -22.46
CA LEU A 192 9.25 27.84 -22.69
C LEU A 192 8.60 28.42 -21.43
N ALA A 193 8.93 27.88 -20.25
CA ALA A 193 8.43 28.37 -18.96
C ALA A 193 9.43 29.30 -18.22
N GLY A 194 10.42 29.86 -18.93
CA GLY A 194 11.42 30.80 -18.41
C GLY A 194 11.32 32.15 -19.11
#